data_AF-U4UNE0-F1
#
_entry.id   AF-U4UNE0-F1
#
_cell.length_a   1.000
_cell.length_b   1.000
_cell.length_c   1.000
_cell.angle_alpha   90.00
_cell.angle_beta   90.00
_cell.angle_gamma   90.00
#
_symmetry.space_group_name_H-M   'P 1'
#
loop_
_entity.id
_entity.type
_entity.pdbx_description
1 polymer ?
#
loop_
_entity_poly.entity_id
_entity_poly.type
_entity_poly.pdbx_seq_one_letter_code
_entity_poly.pdbx_strand_id
1 'polypeptide(L)'
;MRTPNDVKLAENCDEIDLILGGHDHVYEQKLINGKYVIKSGTDFRQFSKIVINFEKAKNGLRPEVSIEEMNVTAQYQEDPGLSEKLEKYTNIIQSKMDDVLGCFAVPLDGRFTSIRTSESNLGNWVCDVILSATGADLVILNSGTFRSDQVHPAGDFTMRDLTNIIPMRDPLVVLKVTGKHSTHKNTHIPK
;
A
#
# COMPACT_ATOMS: atom_id res chain seq x y z
N MET A 1 -10.50 -5.17 -1.59
CA MET A 1 -10.46 -6.63 -1.77
C MET A 1 -9.52 -6.91 -2.93
N ARG A 2 -8.68 -7.95 -2.89
CA ARG A 2 -7.74 -8.24 -3.99
C ARG A 2 -8.48 -8.65 -5.26
N THR A 3 -7.86 -8.43 -6.40
CA THR A 3 -8.40 -8.71 -7.74
C THR A 3 -8.98 -10.11 -7.91
N PRO A 4 -8.34 -11.20 -7.44
CA PRO A 4 -8.93 -12.53 -7.55
C PRO A 4 -10.24 -12.68 -6.76
N ASN A 5 -10.38 -11.95 -5.65
CA ASN A 5 -11.59 -12.00 -4.84
C ASN A 5 -12.69 -11.13 -5.45
N ASP A 6 -12.35 -9.97 -6.04
CA ASP A 6 -13.32 -9.15 -6.78
C ASP A 6 -13.87 -9.90 -8.00
N VAL A 7 -13.01 -10.65 -8.71
CA VAL A 7 -13.39 -11.54 -9.82
C VAL A 7 -14.35 -12.62 -9.34
N LYS A 8 -14.03 -13.31 -8.24
CA LYS A 8 -14.92 -14.33 -7.65
C LYS A 8 -16.28 -13.75 -7.26
N LEU A 9 -16.31 -12.53 -6.70
CA LEU A 9 -17.56 -11.86 -6.36
C LEU A 9 -18.39 -11.58 -7.62
N ALA A 10 -17.76 -11.10 -8.69
CA ALA A 10 -18.43 -10.87 -9.97
C ALA A 10 -18.98 -12.18 -10.57
N GLU A 11 -18.23 -13.28 -10.48
CA GLU A 11 -18.63 -14.56 -11.04
C GLU A 11 -19.78 -15.24 -10.30
N ASN A 12 -19.90 -15.02 -8.99
CA ASN A 12 -20.80 -15.80 -8.12
C ASN A 12 -21.97 -15.01 -7.53
N CYS A 13 -22.06 -13.69 -7.74
CA CYS A 13 -23.13 -12.86 -7.18
C CYS A 13 -23.90 -12.16 -8.30
N ASP A 14 -25.08 -12.66 -8.64
CA ASP A 14 -25.90 -12.13 -9.73
C ASP A 14 -26.50 -10.76 -9.45
N GLU A 15 -26.68 -10.38 -8.18
CA GLU A 15 -27.35 -9.15 -7.74
C GLU A 15 -26.48 -7.88 -7.87
N ILE A 16 -25.17 -8.02 -8.11
CA ILE A 16 -24.23 -6.90 -8.18
C ILE A 16 -23.83 -6.63 -9.63
N ASP A 17 -24.06 -5.41 -10.11
CA ASP A 17 -23.69 -5.00 -11.48
C ASP A 17 -22.37 -4.21 -11.54
N LEU A 18 -21.93 -3.62 -10.42
CA LEU A 18 -20.74 -2.79 -10.31
C LEU A 18 -20.01 -3.05 -9.00
N ILE A 19 -18.74 -3.42 -9.09
CA ILE A 19 -17.83 -3.69 -7.97
C ILE A 19 -16.73 -2.63 -7.99
N LEU A 20 -16.68 -1.82 -6.93
CA LEU A 20 -15.63 -0.84 -6.70
C LEU A 20 -14.58 -1.46 -5.77
N GLY A 21 -13.52 -2.00 -6.38
CA GLY A 21 -12.44 -2.72 -5.70
C GLY A 21 -11.32 -1.82 -5.20
N GLY A 22 -10.28 -2.42 -4.60
CA GLY A 22 -9.12 -1.70 -4.07
C GLY A 22 -8.03 -2.64 -3.55
N HIS A 23 -7.22 -2.22 -2.59
CA HIS A 23 -6.16 -3.02 -1.92
C HIS A 23 -4.96 -3.42 -2.79
N ASP A 24 -5.10 -3.66 -4.10
CA ASP A 24 -3.97 -4.01 -4.97
C ASP A 24 -3.12 -2.80 -5.41
N HIS A 25 -3.59 -1.58 -5.15
CA HIS A 25 -2.92 -0.33 -5.57
C HIS A 25 -2.71 -0.22 -7.09
N VAL A 26 -3.59 -0.82 -7.89
CA VAL A 26 -3.54 -0.78 -9.37
C VAL A 26 -4.78 -0.10 -9.94
N TYR A 27 -4.61 0.58 -11.07
CA TYR A 27 -5.73 1.01 -11.89
C TYR A 27 -6.18 -0.17 -12.75
N GLU A 28 -7.46 -0.53 -12.68
CA GLU A 28 -7.99 -1.68 -13.42
C GLU A 28 -9.46 -1.48 -13.73
N GLN A 29 -9.83 -1.75 -14.99
CA GLN A 29 -11.22 -1.82 -15.43
C GLN A 29 -11.44 -3.19 -16.08
N LYS A 30 -12.36 -3.98 -15.51
CA LYS A 30 -12.73 -5.29 -16.02
C LYS A 30 -14.24 -5.40 -16.18
N LEU A 31 -14.67 -6.20 -17.15
CA LEU A 31 -16.05 -6.62 -17.34
C LEU A 31 -16.10 -8.14 -17.21
N ILE A 32 -16.76 -8.64 -16.16
CA ILE A 32 -16.82 -10.07 -15.82
C ILE A 32 -18.29 -10.46 -15.70
N ASN A 33 -18.77 -11.41 -16.50
CA ASN A 33 -20.19 -11.80 -16.57
C ASN A 33 -21.15 -10.61 -16.73
N GLY A 34 -20.71 -9.59 -17.48
CA GLY A 34 -21.44 -8.35 -17.71
C GLY A 34 -21.53 -7.41 -16.50
N LYS A 35 -20.67 -7.63 -15.49
CA LYS A 35 -20.54 -6.80 -14.27
C LYS A 35 -19.22 -6.07 -14.32
N TYR A 36 -19.23 -4.78 -13.99
CA TYR A 36 -18.02 -3.97 -13.99
C TYR A 36 -17.23 -4.17 -12.69
N VAL A 37 -15.94 -4.42 -12.78
CA VAL A 37 -14.99 -4.40 -11.66
C VAL A 37 -14.00 -3.28 -11.91
N ILE A 38 -14.00 -2.27 -11.03
CA ILE A 38 -13.21 -1.05 -11.20
C ILE A 38 -12.31 -0.85 -9.99
N LYS A 39 -11.03 -0.59 -10.25
CA LYS A 39 -10.05 -0.10 -9.26
C LYS A 39 -9.43 1.18 -9.76
N SER A 40 -9.30 2.14 -8.85
CA SER A 40 -8.89 3.52 -9.16
C SER A 40 -7.44 3.82 -8.75
N GLY A 41 -6.52 2.85 -8.86
CA GLY A 41 -5.12 3.09 -8.55
C GLY A 41 -4.81 3.24 -7.05
N THR A 42 -3.86 4.13 -6.74
CA THR A 42 -3.38 4.43 -5.39
C THR A 42 -3.05 5.91 -5.23
N ASP A 43 -3.06 6.38 -3.98
CA ASP A 43 -2.58 7.71 -3.58
C ASP A 43 -3.19 8.87 -4.37
N PHE A 44 -4.44 8.69 -4.82
CA PHE A 44 -5.17 9.65 -5.66
C PHE A 44 -4.43 10.06 -6.95
N ARG A 45 -3.46 9.27 -7.44
CA ARG A 45 -2.80 9.52 -8.73
C ARG A 45 -3.78 9.38 -9.90
N GLN A 46 -4.77 8.51 -9.73
CA GLN A 46 -5.92 8.37 -10.62
C GLN A 46 -7.21 8.31 -9.81
N PHE A 47 -8.32 8.66 -10.45
CA PHE A 47 -9.66 8.25 -10.04
C PHE A 47 -10.50 7.86 -11.25
N SER A 48 -11.57 7.09 -11.04
CA SER A 48 -12.50 6.69 -12.10
C SER A 48 -13.75 7.57 -12.06
N LYS A 49 -14.06 8.23 -13.16
CA LYS A 49 -15.35 8.90 -13.35
C LYS A 49 -16.31 7.93 -14.02
N ILE A 50 -17.35 7.53 -13.28
CA ILE A 50 -18.33 6.53 -13.71
C ILE A 50 -19.66 7.23 -13.93
N VAL A 51 -20.18 7.17 -15.15
CA VAL A 51 -21.51 7.69 -15.48
C VAL A 51 -22.42 6.53 -15.84
N ILE A 52 -23.52 6.41 -15.10
CA ILE A 52 -24.52 5.36 -15.31
C ILE A 52 -25.79 6.00 -15.85
N ASN A 53 -26.20 5.58 -17.05
CA ASN A 53 -27.41 6.03 -17.70
C ASN A 53 -28.49 4.94 -17.63
N PHE A 54 -29.55 5.24 -16.87
CA PHE A 54 -30.68 4.33 -16.64
C PHE A 54 -31.79 4.42 -17.68
N GLU A 55 -31.70 5.31 -18.69
CA GLU A 55 -32.75 5.44 -19.71
C GLU A 55 -33.00 4.13 -20.48
N LYS A 56 -31.93 3.39 -20.79
CA LYS A 56 -32.05 2.06 -21.44
C LYS A 56 -32.66 1.01 -20.51
N ALA A 57 -32.51 1.15 -19.19
CA ALA A 57 -33.04 0.20 -18.22
C ALA A 57 -34.56 0.24 -18.10
N LYS A 58 -35.20 1.36 -18.47
CA LYS A 58 -36.66 1.48 -18.54
C LYS A 58 -37.30 0.52 -19.55
N ASN A 59 -36.53 0.02 -20.52
CA ASN A 59 -36.97 -0.95 -21.54
C ASN A 59 -36.58 -2.41 -21.20
N GLY A 60 -36.17 -2.70 -19.96
CA GLY A 60 -35.72 -4.04 -19.55
C GLY A 60 -34.31 -4.42 -20.01
N LEU A 61 -33.54 -3.46 -20.56
CA LEU A 61 -32.12 -3.64 -20.88
C LEU A 61 -31.24 -3.28 -19.68
N ARG A 62 -29.94 -3.59 -19.72
CA ARG A 62 -29.00 -3.12 -18.68
C ARG A 62 -28.74 -1.61 -18.83
N PRO A 63 -28.49 -0.87 -17.73
CA PRO A 63 -28.02 0.51 -17.80
C PRO A 63 -26.74 0.63 -18.63
N GLU A 64 -26.59 1.74 -19.34
CA GLU A 64 -25.35 2.04 -20.04
C GLU A 64 -24.36 2.66 -19.06
N VAL A 65 -23.12 2.17 -19.06
CA VAL A 65 -22.07 2.60 -18.15
C VAL A 65 -20.88 3.11 -18.95
N SER A 66 -20.50 4.37 -18.75
CA SER A 66 -19.24 4.92 -19.26
C SER A 66 -18.27 5.15 -18.09
N ILE A 67 -17.01 4.78 -18.31
CA ILE A 67 -15.95 4.84 -17.31
C ILE A 67 -14.77 5.56 -17.95
N GLU A 68 -14.33 6.62 -17.30
CA GLU A 68 -13.21 7.45 -17.74
C GLU A 68 -12.13 7.47 -16.64
N GLU A 69 -10.88 7.18 -17.03
CA GLU A 69 -9.72 7.34 -16.16
C GLU A 69 -9.35 8.81 -16.06
N MET A 70 -9.32 9.34 -14.84
CA MET A 70 -8.91 10.71 -14.55
C MET A 70 -7.57 10.70 -13.84
N ASN A 71 -6.51 11.09 -14.55
CA ASN A 71 -5.16 11.23 -13.98
C ASN A 71 -5.03 12.56 -13.25
N VAL A 72 -4.75 12.53 -11.94
CA VAL A 72 -4.54 13.75 -11.13
C VAL A 72 -3.12 14.24 -11.37
N THR A 73 -3.00 15.28 -12.18
CA THR A 73 -1.72 15.91 -12.52
C THR A 73 -1.79 17.41 -12.26
N ALA A 74 -0.65 18.09 -12.39
CA ALA A 74 -0.54 19.55 -12.24
C ALA A 74 -1.38 20.36 -13.25
N GLN A 75 -2.05 19.70 -14.21
CA GLN A 75 -3.00 20.36 -15.11
C GLN A 75 -4.25 20.88 -14.40
N TYR A 76 -4.60 20.32 -13.24
CA TYR A 76 -5.72 20.77 -12.43
C TYR A 76 -5.25 21.75 -11.37
N GLN A 77 -5.91 22.90 -11.28
CA GLN A 77 -5.64 23.87 -10.23
C GLN A 77 -6.13 23.34 -8.88
N GLU A 78 -5.32 23.55 -7.85
CA GLU A 78 -5.71 23.25 -6.47
C GLU A 78 -6.87 24.15 -6.04
N ASP A 79 -7.80 23.60 -5.25
CA ASP A 79 -8.86 24.39 -4.65
C ASP A 79 -8.28 25.30 -3.55
N PRO A 80 -8.41 26.64 -3.65
CA PRO A 80 -7.80 27.55 -2.69
C PRO A 80 -8.28 27.35 -1.25
N GLY A 81 -9.57 27.04 -1.08
CA GLY A 81 -10.17 26.83 0.25
C GLY A 81 -9.72 25.53 0.91
N LEU A 82 -9.45 24.49 0.13
CA LEU A 82 -8.85 23.25 0.60
C LEU A 82 -7.35 23.42 0.87
N SER A 83 -6.64 24.15 0.01
CA SER A 83 -5.20 24.40 0.16
C SER A 83 -4.90 25.17 1.45
N GLU A 84 -5.66 26.23 1.76
CA GLU A 84 -5.54 26.99 3.02
C GLU A 84 -5.79 26.09 4.25
N LYS A 85 -6.80 25.22 4.20
CA LYS A 85 -7.09 24.27 5.28
C LYS A 85 -5.97 23.25 5.43
N LEU A 86 -5.41 22.76 4.34
CA LEU A 86 -4.32 21.79 4.33
C LEU A 86 -3.04 22.40 4.91
N GLU A 87 -2.71 23.64 4.56
CA GLU A 87 -1.52 24.34 5.04
C GLU A 87 -1.43 24.34 6.58
N LYS A 88 -2.56 24.58 7.25
CA LYS A 88 -2.64 24.51 8.72
C LYS A 88 -2.20 23.16 9.29
N TYR A 89 -2.61 22.05 8.68
CA TYR A 89 -2.23 20.70 9.12
C TYR A 89 -0.80 20.36 8.68
N THR A 90 -0.42 20.76 7.48
CA THR A 90 0.92 20.55 6.93
C THR A 90 1.98 21.18 7.82
N ASN A 91 1.79 22.41 8.29
CA ASN A 91 2.74 23.10 9.17
C ASN A 91 2.90 22.38 10.52
N ILE A 92 1.81 21.88 11.10
CA ILE A 92 1.84 21.12 12.36
C ILE A 92 2.63 19.82 12.18
N ILE A 93 2.41 19.12 11.06
CA ILE A 93 3.04 17.83 10.78
C ILE A 93 4.52 18.01 10.39
N GLN A 94 4.85 18.98 9.54
CA GLN A 94 6.20 19.22 9.03
C GLN A 94 7.21 19.41 10.14
N SER A 95 6.89 20.24 11.13
CA SER A 95 7.81 20.51 12.25
C SER A 95 8.29 19.25 12.98
N LYS A 96 7.46 18.19 13.06
CA LYS A 96 7.82 16.91 13.68
C LYS A 96 8.43 15.92 12.70
N MET A 97 8.17 16.08 11.40
CA MET A 97 8.66 15.18 10.37
C MET A 97 10.11 15.46 10.01
N ASP A 98 10.57 16.69 10.20
CA ASP A 98 11.93 17.11 9.85
C ASP A 98 12.94 16.93 11.01
N ASP A 99 12.48 16.34 12.13
CA ASP A 99 13.35 15.96 13.24
C ASP A 99 14.37 14.90 12.78
N VAL A 100 15.66 15.21 12.90
CA VAL A 100 16.76 14.29 12.59
C VAL A 100 16.89 13.25 13.71
N LEU A 101 16.68 11.98 13.36
CA LEU A 101 16.79 10.84 14.27
C LEU A 101 18.21 10.25 14.30
N GLY A 102 18.97 10.47 13.22
CA GLY A 102 20.34 9.98 13.09
C GLY A 102 20.92 10.29 11.72
N CYS A 103 22.06 9.68 11.42
CA CYS A 103 22.76 9.86 10.15
C CYS A 103 23.30 8.52 9.66
N PHE A 104 23.14 8.23 8.37
CA PHE A 104 23.67 7.03 7.72
C PHE A 104 24.81 7.39 6.77
N ALA A 105 25.92 6.65 6.84
CA ALA A 105 27.04 6.82 5.91
C ALA A 105 26.76 6.22 4.51
N VAL A 106 25.70 5.43 4.37
CA VAL A 106 25.33 4.71 3.14
C VAL A 106 23.84 4.87 2.85
N PRO A 107 23.42 4.79 1.58
CA PRO A 107 22.01 4.79 1.24
C PRO A 107 21.32 3.51 1.72
N LEU A 108 20.03 3.59 2.08
CA LEU A 108 19.22 2.48 2.56
C LEU A 108 18.22 2.04 1.47
N ASP A 109 18.30 0.78 1.04
CA ASP A 109 17.43 0.25 -0.02
C ASP A 109 16.11 -0.29 0.53
N GLY A 110 15.05 0.50 0.35
CA GLY A 110 13.66 0.17 0.69
C GLY A 110 12.77 -0.07 -0.51
N ARG A 111 13.32 -0.30 -1.71
CA ARG A 111 12.54 -0.61 -2.92
C ARG A 111 11.85 -1.96 -2.77
N PHE A 112 10.61 -2.06 -3.23
CA PHE A 112 9.83 -3.29 -3.18
C PHE A 112 10.47 -4.42 -3.98
N THR A 113 11.16 -4.10 -5.07
CA THR A 113 11.91 -5.07 -5.88
C THR A 113 13.00 -5.75 -5.08
N SER A 114 13.70 -5.01 -4.21
CA SER A 114 14.76 -5.55 -3.36
C SER A 114 14.18 -6.20 -2.09
N ILE A 115 13.50 -5.42 -1.24
CA ILE A 115 13.15 -5.82 0.13
C ILE A 115 12.18 -7.00 0.21
N ARG A 116 11.44 -7.29 -0.87
CA ARG A 116 10.50 -8.43 -0.94
C ARG A 116 11.09 -9.68 -1.57
N THR A 117 12.26 -9.59 -2.21
CA THR A 117 12.84 -10.71 -2.96
C THR A 117 14.22 -11.10 -2.45
N SER A 118 14.91 -10.21 -1.76
CA SER A 118 16.22 -10.45 -1.18
C SER A 118 16.37 -9.70 0.15
N GLU A 119 17.48 -9.99 0.83
CA GLU A 119 17.95 -9.19 1.95
C GLU A 119 18.22 -7.74 1.53
N SER A 120 17.95 -6.77 2.41
CA SER A 120 18.29 -5.37 2.20
C SER A 120 18.86 -4.75 3.46
N ASN A 121 19.77 -3.79 3.31
CA ASN A 121 20.41 -3.12 4.43
C ASN A 121 19.41 -2.34 5.30
N LEU A 122 18.36 -1.78 4.70
CA LEU A 122 17.25 -1.17 5.44
C LEU A 122 16.51 -2.19 6.32
N GLY A 123 16.20 -3.36 5.76
CA GLY A 123 15.54 -4.45 6.48
C GLY A 123 16.36 -4.93 7.68
N ASN A 124 17.66 -5.12 7.46
CA ASN A 124 18.62 -5.51 8.50
C ASN A 124 18.67 -4.49 9.63
N TRP A 125 18.87 -3.21 9.30
CA TRP A 125 18.93 -2.15 10.29
C TRP A 125 17.66 -2.07 11.15
N VAL A 126 16.47 -2.14 10.55
CA VAL A 126 15.21 -2.16 11.31
C VAL A 126 15.13 -3.37 12.24
N CYS A 127 15.55 -4.55 11.76
CA CYS A 127 15.54 -5.76 12.59
C CYS A 127 16.54 -5.65 13.75
N ASP A 128 17.72 -5.05 13.53
CA ASP A 128 18.72 -4.82 14.58
C ASP A 128 18.20 -3.86 15.66
N VAL A 129 17.47 -2.80 15.27
CA VAL A 129 16.81 -1.89 16.21
C VAL A 129 15.79 -2.64 17.06
N ILE A 130 14.94 -3.48 16.45
CA ILE A 130 13.93 -4.27 17.17
C ILE A 130 14.62 -5.29 18.09
N LEU A 131 15.69 -5.94 17.63
CA LEU A 131 16.45 -6.92 18.40
C LEU A 131 17.03 -6.27 19.66
N SER A 132 17.67 -5.10 19.51
CA SER A 132 18.22 -4.31 20.60
C SER A 132 17.13 -3.84 21.60
N ALA A 133 15.99 -3.37 21.09
CA ALA A 133 14.90 -2.88 21.92
C ALA A 133 14.17 -3.99 22.70
N THR A 134 14.11 -5.21 22.15
CA THR A 134 13.37 -6.33 22.76
C THR A 134 14.25 -7.29 23.56
N GLY A 135 15.56 -7.33 23.28
CA GLY A 135 16.48 -8.31 23.86
C GLY A 135 16.20 -9.74 23.42
N ALA A 136 15.47 -9.93 22.31
CA ALA A 136 15.20 -11.25 21.74
C ALA A 136 16.48 -11.84 21.11
N ASP A 137 16.49 -13.16 20.90
CA ASP A 137 17.59 -13.85 20.20
C ASP A 137 17.46 -13.74 18.67
N LEU A 138 16.26 -13.48 18.16
CA LEU A 138 15.94 -13.41 16.73
C LEU A 138 14.73 -12.50 16.50
N VAL A 139 14.79 -11.71 15.42
CA VAL A 139 13.65 -10.94 14.90
C VAL A 139 13.30 -11.45 13.51
N ILE A 140 12.00 -11.57 13.26
CA ILE A 140 11.46 -11.81 11.93
C ILE A 140 10.45 -10.71 11.65
N LEU A 141 10.68 -9.95 10.57
CA LEU A 141 9.79 -8.91 10.12
C LEU A 141 9.37 -9.20 8.67
N ASN A 142 8.07 -9.11 8.38
CA ASN A 142 7.59 -9.30 7.03
C ASN A 142 7.95 -8.08 6.16
N SER A 143 8.46 -8.32 4.95
CA SER A 143 8.83 -7.24 4.03
C SER A 143 7.66 -6.34 3.59
N GLY A 144 6.41 -6.80 3.75
CA GLY A 144 5.20 -6.01 3.53
C GLY A 144 5.02 -4.85 4.51
N THR A 145 5.69 -4.89 5.66
CA THR A 145 5.73 -3.79 6.65
C THR A 145 6.46 -2.56 6.11
N PHE A 146 7.41 -2.74 5.18
CA PHE A 146 8.16 -1.65 4.58
C PHE A 146 7.40 -1.06 3.40
N ARG A 147 7.22 0.26 3.40
CA ARG A 147 6.28 0.95 2.49
C ARG A 147 6.89 2.05 1.63
N SER A 148 8.18 2.38 1.81
CA SER A 148 8.77 3.56 1.16
C SER A 148 9.03 3.42 -0.35
N ASP A 149 9.22 2.20 -0.86
CA ASP A 149 9.52 1.89 -2.28
C ASP A 149 10.58 2.78 -2.93
N GLN A 150 11.64 3.12 -2.20
CA GLN A 150 12.69 4.02 -2.65
C GLN A 150 14.03 3.69 -1.99
N VAL A 151 15.09 4.31 -2.49
CA VAL A 151 16.38 4.35 -1.81
C VAL A 151 16.43 5.64 -0.99
N HIS A 152 16.59 5.51 0.33
CA HIS A 152 16.81 6.67 1.20
C HIS A 152 18.30 7.06 1.12
N PRO A 153 18.61 8.33 0.85
CA PRO A 153 19.99 8.75 0.65
C PRO A 153 20.83 8.61 1.92
N ALA A 154 22.15 8.57 1.75
CA ALA A 154 23.07 8.75 2.87
C ALA A 154 22.97 10.18 3.41
N GLY A 155 23.28 10.36 4.70
CA GLY A 155 23.15 11.61 5.41
C GLY A 155 22.09 11.53 6.50
N ASP A 156 21.48 12.68 6.81
CA ASP A 156 20.49 12.82 7.86
C ASP A 156 19.27 11.94 7.58
N PHE A 157 18.86 11.21 8.61
CA PHE A 157 17.68 10.37 8.61
C PHE A 157 16.64 10.97 9.53
N THR A 158 15.50 11.32 8.96
CA THR A 158 14.46 12.10 9.63
C THR A 158 13.29 11.25 10.07
N MET A 159 12.42 11.81 10.91
CA MET A 159 11.13 11.20 11.24
C MET A 159 10.26 10.96 10.00
N ARG A 160 10.39 11.80 8.97
CA ARG A 160 9.75 11.62 7.66
C ARG A 160 10.21 10.34 6.99
N ASP A 161 11.52 10.08 6.98
CA ASP A 161 12.08 8.86 6.39
C ASP A 161 11.56 7.62 7.12
N LEU A 162 11.60 7.63 8.45
CA LEU A 162 11.05 6.55 9.27
C LEU A 162 9.57 6.32 9.00
N THR A 163 8.77 7.38 8.93
CA THR A 163 7.32 7.31 8.66
C THR A 163 7.04 6.79 7.26
N ASN A 164 7.85 7.16 6.26
CA ASN A 164 7.75 6.62 4.90
C ASN A 164 8.10 5.12 4.86
N ILE A 165 9.07 4.68 5.67
CA ILE A 165 9.49 3.27 5.72
C ILE A 165 8.44 2.42 6.43
N ILE A 166 8.04 2.80 7.65
CA ILE A 166 7.09 2.06 8.50
C ILE A 166 5.95 3.00 8.92
N PRO A 167 4.98 3.25 8.03
CA PRO A 167 3.87 4.17 8.32
C PRO A 167 2.88 3.58 9.32
N MET A 168 2.84 2.25 9.44
CA MET A 168 1.92 1.53 10.31
C MET A 168 2.61 1.22 11.64
N ARG A 169 2.03 1.69 12.74
CA ARG A 169 2.52 1.42 14.10
C ARG A 169 1.95 0.10 14.61
N ASP A 170 2.34 -0.99 13.97
CA ASP A 170 1.96 -2.33 14.40
C ASP A 170 2.68 -2.68 15.72
N PRO A 171 2.01 -3.37 16.66
CA PRO A 171 2.63 -3.76 17.91
C PRO A 171 3.72 -4.82 17.67
N LEU A 172 4.86 -4.66 18.36
CA LEU A 172 5.89 -5.70 18.42
C LEU A 172 5.48 -6.77 19.43
N VAL A 173 5.61 -8.04 19.04
CA VAL A 173 5.27 -9.19 19.89
C VAL A 173 6.51 -10.06 20.07
N VAL A 174 6.86 -10.34 21.34
CA VAL A 174 7.95 -11.25 21.69
C VAL A 174 7.35 -12.61 22.04
N LEU A 175 7.80 -13.66 21.34
CA LEU A 175 7.33 -15.03 21.54
C LEU A 175 8.48 -15.91 22.03
N LYS A 176 8.26 -16.64 23.12
CA LYS A 176 9.19 -17.68 23.58
C LYS A 176 8.90 -18.97 22.84
N VAL A 177 9.82 -19.39 21.96
CA VAL A 177 9.69 -20.59 21.14
C VAL A 177 10.76 -21.60 21.53
N THR A 178 10.38 -22.87 21.72
CA THR A 178 11.37 -23.94 21.93
C THR A 178 11.94 -24.38 20.58
N GLY A 179 13.24 -24.66 20.50
CA GLY A 179 13.93 -24.98 19.23
C GLY A 179 13.32 -26.12 18.41
N LYS A 180 12.54 -27.02 19.04
CA LYS A 180 11.76 -28.05 18.34
C LYS A 180 10.72 -27.50 17.35
N HIS A 181 10.24 -26.27 17.55
CA HIS A 181 9.26 -25.63 16.67
C HIS A 181 9.90 -24.82 15.53
N SER A 182 11.20 -24.50 15.62
CA SER A 182 11.89 -23.64 14.66
C SER A 182 12.34 -24.37 13.38
N THR A 183 12.38 -25.71 13.38
CA THR A 183 12.97 -26.52 12.29
C THR A 183 11.97 -27.06 11.25
N HIS A 184 10.66 -26.78 11.37
CA HIS A 184 9.63 -27.49 10.58
C HIS A 184 9.14 -26.79 9.30
N LYS A 185 9.91 -25.87 8.69
CA LYS A 185 9.51 -25.20 7.42
C LYS A 185 10.43 -25.44 6.22
N ASN A 186 11.31 -26.44 6.25
CA ASN A 186 12.18 -26.74 5.11
C ASN A 186 12.17 -28.22 4.68
N THR A 187 11.02 -28.89 4.77
CA THR A 187 10.83 -30.21 4.15
C THR A 187 10.31 -30.03 2.72
N HIS A 188 11.22 -30.17 1.78
CA HIS A 188 11.05 -30.67 0.41
C HIS A 188 9.62 -30.77 -0.12
N ILE A 189 9.33 -29.99 -1.17
CA ILE A 189 8.34 -30.36 -2.19
C ILE A 189 9.11 -31.21 -3.22
N PRO A 190 8.91 -32.53 -3.31
CA PRO A 190 9.38 -33.30 -4.46
C PRO A 190 8.53 -32.93 -5.68
N LYS A 191 9.16 -32.94 -6.85
CA LYS A 191 8.52 -32.77 -8.16
C LYS A 191 7.38 -33.76 -8.38
#